data_AF-A0A1Y3QP38-F1
#
_entry.id   AF-A0A1Y3QP38-F1
#
_cell.length_a   1.000
_cell.length_b   1.000
_cell.length_c   1.000
_cell.angle_alpha   90.00
_cell.angle_beta   90.00
_cell.angle_gamma   90.00
#
_symmetry.space_group_name_H-M   'P 1'
#
loop_
_entity.id
_entity.type
_entity.pdbx_description
1 polymer ?
#
loop_
_entity_poly.entity_id
_entity_poly.type
_entity_poly.pdbx_seq_one_letter_code
_entity_poly.pdbx_strand_id
1 'polypeptide(L)'
;MSKRFTAEELAKLREIAEAATPGPWSMHSEPEFSGPWSVGADHLPDSTVATAWAIEWSAEAAQANAQHIAAFDPTTALELLDALGAARAEADRLRKQYEALRTGVERVVQDLHKRAHAAAMDWQQSGHHPYHDGASDAYYEAEQMVRRLLTEAGGGDRA
;
A
#
# COMPACT_ATOMS: atom_id res chain seq x y z
N MET A 1 -10.39 13.46 -0.03
CA MET A 1 -10.19 12.25 0.81
C MET A 1 -10.20 11.04 -0.11
N SER A 2 -9.08 10.33 -0.28
CA SER A 2 -9.09 9.05 -1.02
C SER A 2 -9.74 7.97 -0.15
N LYS A 3 -10.82 7.36 -0.64
CA LYS A 3 -11.42 6.17 -0.03
C LYS A 3 -10.36 5.06 0.03
N ARG A 4 -10.15 4.46 1.20
CA ARG A 4 -9.38 3.22 1.33
C ARG A 4 -10.35 2.06 1.22
N PHE A 5 -10.11 1.17 0.26
CA PHE A 5 -10.88 -0.08 0.15
C PHE A 5 -10.51 -1.06 1.25
N THR A 6 -11.52 -1.65 1.89
CA THR A 6 -11.36 -2.75 2.85
C THR A 6 -10.86 -4.01 2.14
N ALA A 7 -10.41 -5.02 2.91
CA ALA A 7 -10.02 -6.30 2.34
C ALA A 7 -11.21 -7.02 1.65
N GLU A 8 -12.40 -6.92 2.24
CA GLU A 8 -13.64 -7.47 1.69
C GLU A 8 -14.04 -6.77 0.38
N GLU A 9 -13.95 -5.43 0.33
CA GLU A 9 -14.23 -4.68 -0.91
C GLU A 9 -13.25 -5.06 -2.03
N LEU A 10 -11.97 -5.25 -1.71
CA LEU A 10 -10.98 -5.70 -2.70
C LEU A 10 -11.22 -7.14 -3.16
N ALA A 11 -11.62 -8.05 -2.25
CA ALA A 11 -11.97 -9.42 -2.60
C ALA A 11 -13.17 -9.47 -3.55
N LYS A 12 -14.19 -8.64 -3.28
CA LYS A 12 -15.36 -8.51 -4.15
C LYS A 12 -15.00 -7.94 -5.53
N LEU A 13 -14.11 -6.94 -5.59
CA LEU A 13 -13.62 -6.42 -6.87
C LEU A 13 -12.84 -7.46 -7.67
N ARG A 14 -12.04 -8.29 -6.99
CA ARG A 14 -11.34 -9.42 -7.62
C ARG A 14 -12.33 -10.45 -8.17
N GLU A 15 -13.32 -10.86 -7.38
CA GLU A 15 -14.36 -11.80 -7.82
C GLU A 15 -15.08 -11.31 -9.08
N ILE A 16 -15.43 -10.02 -9.13
CA ILE A 16 -16.06 -9.40 -10.31
C ILE A 16 -15.12 -9.44 -11.52
N ALA A 17 -13.85 -9.09 -11.35
CA ALA A 17 -12.88 -9.08 -12.45
C ALA A 17 -12.55 -10.51 -12.95
N GLU A 18 -12.46 -11.49 -12.05
CA GLU A 18 -12.29 -12.91 -12.40
C GLU A 18 -13.52 -13.45 -13.14
N ALA A 19 -14.73 -13.15 -12.67
CA ALA A 19 -15.97 -13.54 -13.35
C ALA A 19 -16.14 -12.87 -14.72
N ALA A 20 -15.56 -11.68 -14.90
CA ALA A 20 -15.49 -10.99 -16.17
C ALA A 20 -14.30 -11.45 -17.05
N THR A 21 -13.56 -12.49 -16.67
CA THR A 21 -12.59 -13.15 -17.57
C THR A 21 -13.38 -14.09 -18.46
N PRO A 22 -13.21 -14.11 -19.80
CA PRO A 22 -11.96 -13.81 -20.51
C PRO A 22 -11.90 -12.49 -21.31
N GLY A 23 -12.34 -11.34 -20.78
CA GLY A 23 -12.00 -10.06 -21.42
C GLY A 23 -10.47 -9.84 -21.60
N PRO A 24 -10.00 -8.84 -22.35
CA PRO A 24 -10.66 -7.58 -22.65
C PRO A 24 -11.85 -7.72 -23.60
N TRP A 25 -12.85 -6.87 -23.37
CA TRP A 25 -14.12 -6.89 -24.07
C TRP A 25 -14.13 -5.87 -25.22
N SER A 26 -14.68 -6.28 -26.36
CA SER A 26 -14.84 -5.45 -27.55
C SER A 26 -16.30 -5.40 -27.96
N MET A 27 -16.74 -4.23 -28.43
CA MET A 27 -18.07 -4.06 -29.00
C MET A 27 -18.03 -4.36 -30.50
N HIS A 28 -18.96 -5.18 -30.96
CA HIS A 28 -19.13 -5.51 -32.38
C HIS A 28 -20.50 -5.04 -32.87
N SER A 29 -20.53 -4.52 -34.10
CA SER A 29 -21.78 -4.36 -34.85
C SER A 29 -22.01 -5.57 -35.73
N GLU A 30 -23.24 -6.07 -35.77
CA GLU A 30 -23.68 -7.04 -36.78
C GLU A 30 -24.53 -6.35 -37.85
N PRO A 31 -23.90 -5.80 -38.91
CA PRO A 31 -24.61 -5.03 -39.93
C PRO A 31 -25.55 -5.90 -40.79
N GLU A 32 -25.32 -7.21 -40.88
CA GLU A 32 -26.08 -8.13 -41.72
C GLU A 32 -27.52 -8.37 -41.22
N PHE A 33 -27.83 -8.07 -39.96
CA PHE A 33 -29.12 -8.36 -39.34
C PHE A 33 -29.93 -7.11 -38.94
N SER A 34 -29.52 -5.91 -39.37
CA SER A 34 -30.18 -4.64 -38.94
C SER A 34 -30.35 -4.53 -37.41
N GLY A 35 -29.43 -5.13 -36.64
CA GLY A 35 -29.37 -5.26 -35.18
C GLY A 35 -28.59 -6.54 -34.82
N PRO A 36 -28.21 -6.86 -33.56
CA PRO A 36 -27.94 -6.06 -32.35
C PRO A 36 -26.45 -5.63 -32.22
N TRP A 37 -26.11 -4.84 -31.18
CA TRP A 37 -24.71 -4.69 -30.73
C TRP A 37 -24.35 -5.88 -29.84
N SER A 38 -23.20 -6.51 -30.07
CA SER A 38 -22.68 -7.61 -29.24
C SER A 38 -21.39 -7.20 -28.54
N VAL A 39 -21.13 -7.81 -27.37
CA VAL A 39 -19.88 -7.65 -26.63
C VAL A 39 -19.27 -9.03 -26.42
N GLY A 40 -18.00 -9.18 -26.80
CA GLY A 40 -17.24 -10.42 -26.67
C GLY A 40 -15.75 -10.15 -26.56
N ALA A 41 -14.96 -11.20 -26.33
CA ALA A 41 -13.50 -11.12 -26.32
C ALA A 41 -12.97 -11.47 -27.72
N ASP A 42 -12.25 -10.54 -28.34
CA ASP A 42 -11.73 -10.67 -29.73
C ASP A 42 -10.92 -11.96 -29.97
N HIS A 43 -10.26 -12.46 -28.92
CA HIS A 43 -9.36 -13.60 -28.99
C HIS A 43 -10.06 -14.95 -28.76
N LEU A 44 -11.37 -14.97 -28.54
CA LEU A 44 -12.15 -16.18 -28.30
C LEU A 44 -13.38 -16.23 -29.22
N PRO A 45 -13.42 -17.16 -30.19
CA PRO A 45 -14.63 -17.40 -30.96
C PRO A 45 -15.77 -17.82 -30.00
N ASP A 46 -16.98 -17.32 -30.25
CA ASP A 46 -18.20 -17.55 -29.45
C ASP A 46 -18.18 -16.98 -28.01
N SER A 47 -17.34 -15.98 -27.73
CA SER A 47 -17.23 -15.33 -26.41
C SER A 47 -18.27 -14.23 -26.14
N THR A 48 -19.38 -14.20 -26.87
CA THR A 48 -20.42 -13.18 -26.70
C THR A 48 -21.01 -13.23 -25.28
N VAL A 49 -20.73 -12.21 -24.48
CA VAL A 49 -21.21 -12.09 -23.09
C VAL A 49 -22.46 -11.22 -22.96
N ALA A 50 -22.74 -10.38 -23.96
CA ALA A 50 -23.96 -9.59 -24.01
C ALA A 50 -24.39 -9.33 -25.46
N THR A 51 -25.69 -9.38 -25.70
CA THR A 51 -26.33 -8.97 -26.96
C THR A 51 -27.46 -8.00 -26.66
N ALA A 52 -27.42 -6.80 -27.23
CA ALA A 52 -28.44 -5.79 -27.01
C ALA A 52 -29.37 -5.68 -28.22
N TRP A 53 -30.53 -6.34 -28.15
CA TRP A 53 -31.56 -6.26 -29.18
C TRP A 53 -32.22 -4.88 -29.17
N ALA A 54 -32.06 -4.14 -30.27
CA ALA A 54 -32.61 -2.79 -30.44
C ALA A 54 -34.14 -2.74 -30.57
N ILE A 55 -34.84 -3.86 -30.36
CA ILE A 55 -36.28 -4.00 -30.58
C ILE A 55 -37.08 -3.58 -29.34
N GLU A 56 -36.51 -3.63 -28.12
CA GLU A 56 -37.17 -3.17 -26.88
C GLU A 56 -36.55 -1.90 -26.25
N TRP A 57 -35.29 -1.58 -26.58
CA TRP A 57 -34.58 -0.35 -26.16
C TRP A 57 -34.23 0.49 -27.38
N SER A 58 -34.11 1.83 -27.23
CA SER A 58 -33.57 2.64 -28.33
C SER A 58 -32.19 2.13 -28.71
N ALA A 59 -31.86 2.12 -30.02
CA ALA A 59 -30.57 1.67 -30.52
C ALA A 59 -29.38 2.39 -29.85
N GLU A 60 -29.59 3.64 -29.43
CA GLU A 60 -28.63 4.44 -28.66
C GLU A 60 -28.33 3.85 -27.27
N ALA A 61 -29.36 3.41 -26.53
CA ALA A 61 -29.18 2.81 -25.21
C ALA A 61 -28.47 1.44 -25.31
N ALA A 62 -28.79 0.66 -26.33
CA ALA A 62 -28.10 -0.60 -26.64
C ALA A 62 -26.60 -0.37 -26.92
N GLN A 63 -26.28 0.64 -27.74
CA GLN A 63 -24.91 1.02 -28.05
C GLN A 63 -24.15 1.52 -26.80
N ALA A 64 -24.77 2.40 -26.01
CA ALA A 64 -24.15 2.95 -24.81
C ALA A 64 -23.82 1.87 -23.78
N ASN A 65 -24.71 0.89 -23.59
CA ASN A 65 -24.47 -0.23 -22.69
C ASN A 65 -23.34 -1.15 -23.20
N ALA A 66 -23.32 -1.46 -24.50
CA ALA A 66 -22.25 -2.27 -25.09
C ALA A 66 -20.88 -1.58 -24.97
N GLN A 67 -20.81 -0.27 -25.25
CA GLN A 67 -19.61 0.54 -25.03
C GLN A 67 -19.18 0.54 -23.56
N HIS A 68 -20.13 0.65 -22.63
CA HIS A 68 -19.83 0.65 -21.20
C HIS A 68 -19.21 -0.67 -20.73
N ILE A 69 -19.73 -1.81 -21.21
CA ILE A 69 -19.20 -3.14 -20.88
C ILE A 69 -17.82 -3.33 -21.54
N ALA A 70 -17.68 -2.95 -22.82
CA ALA A 70 -16.42 -3.05 -23.56
C ALA A 70 -15.30 -2.20 -22.95
N ALA A 71 -15.62 -1.08 -22.31
CA ALA A 71 -14.64 -0.25 -21.63
C ALA A 71 -13.99 -0.93 -20.40
N PHE A 72 -14.58 -2.00 -19.87
CA PHE A 72 -14.00 -2.73 -18.75
C PHE A 72 -12.97 -3.75 -19.22
N ASP A 73 -11.72 -3.57 -18.81
CA ASP A 73 -10.66 -4.55 -18.99
C ASP A 73 -10.43 -5.34 -17.68
N PRO A 74 -10.95 -6.58 -17.58
CA PRO A 74 -10.80 -7.43 -16.39
C PRO A 74 -9.34 -7.79 -16.12
N THR A 75 -8.50 -7.93 -17.16
CA THR A 75 -7.09 -8.28 -17.01
C THR A 75 -6.34 -7.15 -16.33
N THR A 76 -6.48 -5.92 -16.86
CA THR A 76 -5.90 -4.72 -16.23
C THR A 76 -6.42 -4.53 -14.80
N ALA A 77 -7.71 -4.78 -14.54
CA ALA A 77 -8.27 -4.67 -13.20
C ALA A 77 -7.62 -5.66 -12.20
N LEU A 78 -7.40 -6.91 -12.61
CA LEU A 78 -6.73 -7.92 -11.79
C LEU A 78 -5.27 -7.56 -11.50
N GLU A 79 -4.53 -7.09 -12.50
CA GLU A 79 -3.14 -6.64 -12.35
C GLU A 79 -3.03 -5.46 -11.37
N LEU A 80 -3.96 -4.50 -11.44
CA LEU A 80 -4.01 -3.38 -10.50
C LEU A 80 -4.32 -3.83 -9.07
N LEU A 81 -5.20 -4.82 -8.90
CA LEU A 81 -5.50 -5.41 -7.59
C LEU A 81 -4.29 -6.14 -7.00
N ASP A 82 -3.54 -6.88 -7.83
CA ASP A 82 -2.30 -7.54 -7.42
C ASP A 82 -1.22 -6.53 -7.03
N ALA A 83 -1.03 -5.49 -7.85
CA ALA A 83 -0.08 -4.42 -7.56
C ALA A 83 -0.44 -3.69 -6.26
N LEU A 84 -1.72 -3.42 -6.01
CA LEU A 84 -2.19 -2.82 -4.76
C LEU A 84 -1.94 -3.75 -3.57
N GLY A 85 -2.16 -5.05 -3.72
CA GLY A 85 -1.87 -6.06 -2.71
C GLY A 85 -0.39 -6.09 -2.34
N ALA A 86 0.48 -6.15 -3.35
CA ALA A 86 1.93 -6.12 -3.17
C ALA A 86 2.41 -4.83 -2.49
N ALA A 87 1.90 -3.67 -2.92
CA ALA A 87 2.23 -2.39 -2.33
C ALA A 87 1.81 -2.29 -0.85
N ARG A 88 0.64 -2.83 -0.49
CA ARG A 88 0.18 -2.89 0.92
C ARG A 88 1.06 -3.81 1.76
N ALA A 89 1.40 -4.99 1.25
CA ALA A 89 2.27 -5.94 1.94
C ALA A 89 3.67 -5.35 2.19
N GLU A 90 4.22 -4.65 1.20
CA GLU A 90 5.51 -3.98 1.32
C GLU A 90 5.46 -2.82 2.33
N ALA A 91 4.40 -2.01 2.30
CA ALA A 91 4.20 -0.96 3.29
C ALA A 91 4.13 -1.52 4.72
N ASP A 92 3.43 -2.64 4.93
CA ASP A 92 3.37 -3.31 6.23
C ASP A 92 4.73 -3.90 6.65
N ARG A 93 5.50 -4.45 5.71
CA ARG A 93 6.86 -4.94 5.96
C ARG A 93 7.77 -3.80 6.42
N LEU A 94 7.79 -2.69 5.67
CA LEU A 94 8.58 -1.51 5.99
C LEU A 94 8.16 -0.90 7.33
N ARG A 95 6.86 -0.82 7.62
CA ARG A 95 6.36 -0.36 8.92
C ARG A 95 6.86 -1.22 10.08
N LYS A 96 6.84 -2.54 9.94
CA LYS A 96 7.37 -3.47 10.96
C LYS A 96 8.88 -3.27 11.16
N GLN A 97 9.63 -3.12 10.08
CA GLN A 97 11.08 -2.87 10.15
C GLN A 97 11.39 -1.53 10.82
N TYR A 98 10.64 -0.48 10.48
CA TYR A 98 10.75 0.83 11.11
C TYR A 98 10.47 0.77 12.61
N GLU A 99 9.39 0.11 13.04
CA GLU A 99 9.08 -0.03 14.47
C GLU A 99 10.14 -0.84 15.22
N ALA A 100 10.67 -1.89 14.61
CA ALA A 100 11.76 -2.68 15.20
C ALA A 100 13.04 -1.85 15.34
N LEU A 101 13.39 -1.06 14.31
CA LEU A 101 14.51 -0.14 14.34
C LEU A 101 14.31 0.92 15.42
N ARG A 102 13.16 1.58 15.45
CA ARG A 102 12.80 2.58 16.46
C ARG A 102 12.95 2.03 17.88
N THR A 103 12.37 0.86 18.14
CA THR A 103 12.50 0.16 19.43
C THR A 103 13.97 -0.14 19.77
N GLY A 104 14.77 -0.55 18.79
CA GLY A 104 16.19 -0.80 18.96
C GLY A 104 16.97 0.45 19.35
N VAL A 105 16.71 1.57 18.66
CA VAL A 105 17.36 2.85 18.97
C VAL A 105 16.95 3.36 20.35
N GLU A 106 15.67 3.26 20.72
CA GLU A 106 15.18 3.64 22.05
C GLU A 106 15.90 2.86 23.17
N ARG A 107 16.17 1.57 22.97
CA ARG A 107 16.97 0.78 23.92
C ARG A 107 18.41 1.28 24.03
N VAL A 108 19.05 1.61 22.91
CA VAL A 108 20.42 2.16 22.92
C VAL A 108 20.45 3.48 23.70
N VAL A 109 19.47 4.36 23.48
CA VAL A 109 19.34 5.62 24.24
C VAL A 109 19.21 5.34 25.74
N GLN A 110 18.37 4.39 26.15
CA GLN A 110 18.22 4.01 27.56
C GLN A 110 19.50 3.42 28.15
N ASP A 111 20.24 2.61 27.40
CA ASP A 111 21.49 2.01 27.86
C ASP A 111 22.61 3.04 27.99
N LEU A 112 22.70 4.00 27.04
CA LEU A 112 23.61 5.14 27.15
C LEU A 112 23.29 5.97 28.39
N HIS A 113 22.01 6.27 28.62
CA HIS A 113 21.57 7.00 29.80
C HIS A 113 21.95 6.31 31.11
N LYS A 114 21.71 4.99 31.21
CA LYS A 114 22.09 4.19 32.39
C LYS A 114 23.61 4.18 32.61
N ARG A 115 24.41 4.07 31.54
CA ARG A 115 25.88 4.09 31.61
C ARG A 115 26.40 5.46 32.04
N ALA A 116 25.85 6.54 31.50
CA ALA A 116 26.17 7.90 31.92
C ALA A 116 25.89 8.08 33.42
N HIS A 117 24.69 7.69 33.86
CA HIS A 117 24.30 7.78 35.27
C HIS A 117 25.20 6.93 36.18
N ALA A 118 25.52 5.70 35.80
CA ALA A 118 26.43 4.85 36.57
C ALA A 118 27.84 5.44 36.67
N ALA A 119 28.39 5.99 35.58
CA ALA A 119 29.69 6.64 35.57
C ALA A 119 29.70 7.89 36.48
N ALA A 120 28.65 8.70 36.46
CA ALA A 120 28.50 9.85 37.34
C ALA A 120 28.42 9.45 38.82
N MET A 121 27.68 8.39 39.15
CA MET A 121 27.56 7.87 40.52
C MET A 121 28.88 7.29 41.04
N ASP A 122 29.62 6.55 40.22
CA ASP A 122 30.95 6.02 40.56
C ASP A 122 31.95 7.16 40.85
N TRP A 123 31.91 8.24 40.06
CA TRP A 123 32.70 9.45 40.32
C TRP A 123 32.37 10.08 41.68
N GLN A 124 31.08 10.23 42.00
CA GLN A 124 30.64 10.82 43.27
C GLN A 124 31.09 9.99 44.49
N GLN A 125 31.16 8.66 44.35
CA GLN A 125 31.56 7.74 45.42
C GLN A 125 33.08 7.60 45.57
N SER A 126 33.84 7.65 44.46
CA SER A 126 35.28 7.38 44.45
C SER A 126 36.15 8.59 44.87
N GLY A 127 35.58 9.80 44.96
CA GLY A 127 36.19 10.94 45.66
C GLY A 127 37.40 11.62 45.01
N HIS A 128 38.03 11.04 43.97
CA HIS A 128 38.88 11.72 42.97
C HIS A 128 39.58 10.70 42.05
N HIS A 129 39.41 10.83 40.73
CA HIS A 129 40.37 10.34 39.73
C HIS A 129 40.31 11.23 38.47
N PRO A 130 41.44 11.80 37.98
CA PRO A 130 41.47 12.72 36.84
C PRO A 130 41.24 12.08 35.46
N TYR A 131 40.93 10.78 35.39
CA TYR A 131 40.81 10.02 34.13
C TYR A 131 39.38 9.59 33.77
N HIS A 132 38.37 9.94 34.58
CA HIS A 132 36.97 9.51 34.35
C HIS A 132 35.98 10.64 34.04
N ASP A 133 36.43 11.91 34.05
CA ASP A 133 35.60 13.10 33.79
C ASP A 133 34.90 13.04 32.42
N GLY A 134 35.60 12.54 31.39
CA GLY A 134 35.07 12.49 30.02
C GLY A 134 34.08 11.35 29.72
N ALA A 135 33.94 10.34 30.59
CA ALA A 135 33.15 9.15 30.25
C ALA A 135 31.63 9.38 30.38
N SER A 136 31.19 10.03 31.45
CA SER A 136 29.78 10.40 31.65
C SER A 136 29.32 11.40 30.59
N ASP A 137 30.13 12.43 30.34
CA ASP A 137 29.84 13.46 29.34
C ASP A 137 29.77 12.86 27.93
N ALA A 138 30.69 11.95 27.57
CA ALA A 138 30.64 11.25 26.29
C ALA A 138 29.36 10.39 26.14
N TYR A 139 28.88 9.75 27.20
CA TYR A 139 27.62 9.00 27.14
C TYR A 139 26.39 9.91 27.02
N TYR A 140 26.37 11.06 27.71
CA TYR A 140 25.31 12.05 27.54
C TYR A 140 25.30 12.67 26.15
N GLU A 141 26.47 13.04 25.61
CA GLU A 141 26.59 13.56 24.25
C GLU A 141 26.11 12.53 23.22
N ALA A 142 26.50 11.27 23.36
CA ALA A 142 26.02 10.18 22.52
C ALA A 142 24.50 10.00 22.61
N GLU A 143 23.92 10.09 23.82
CA GLU A 143 22.47 10.04 24.03
C GLU A 143 21.76 11.18 23.27
N GLN A 144 22.25 12.41 23.41
CA GLN A 144 21.67 13.59 22.76
C GLN A 144 21.80 13.55 21.24
N MET A 145 22.93 13.05 20.71
CA MET A 145 23.10 12.84 19.27
C MET A 145 22.08 11.83 18.73
N VAL A 146 21.90 10.69 19.41
CA VAL A 146 20.94 9.67 18.97
C VAL A 146 19.50 10.18 19.06
N ARG A 147 19.14 10.92 20.12
CA ARG A 147 17.81 11.55 20.24
C ARG A 147 17.55 12.57 19.14
N ARG A 148 18.55 13.40 18.79
CA ARG A 148 18.43 14.38 17.71
C ARG A 148 18.20 13.70 16.36
N LEU A 149 18.98 12.66 16.06
CA LEU A 149 18.84 11.88 14.84
C LEU A 149 17.45 11.21 14.73
N LEU A 150 16.87 10.75 15.86
CA LEU A 150 15.51 10.22 15.88
C LEU A 150 14.45 11.28 15.57
N THR A 151 14.60 12.48 16.11
CA THR A 151 13.68 13.60 15.84
C THR A 151 13.76 14.03 14.37
N GLU A 152 14.97 14.16 13.83
CA GLU A 152 15.23 14.53 12.42
C GLU A 152 14.74 13.46 11.43
N ALA A 153 14.79 12.17 11.81
CA ALA A 153 14.27 11.06 11.03
C ALA A 153 12.72 10.95 11.05
N GLY A 154 12.01 11.88 11.71
CA GLY A 154 10.55 11.93 11.75
C GLY A 154 9.91 11.25 12.97
N GLY A 155 10.69 10.94 14.01
CA GLY A 155 10.21 10.36 15.28
C GLY A 155 9.73 11.39 16.32
N GLY A 156 9.85 12.69 16.05
CA GLY A 156 9.35 13.74 16.92
C GLY A 156 7.87 14.04 16.67
N ASP A 157 7.01 13.67 17.62
CA ASP A 157 5.62 14.10 17.81
C ASP A 157 4.80 14.44 16.55
N ARG A 158 4.00 13.46 16.11
CA ARG A 158 2.62 13.75 15.71
C ARG A 158 1.73 13.57 16.95
N ALA A 159 1.68 14.62 17.77
CA ALA A 159 0.58 14.88 18.69
C ALA A 159 -0.58 15.56 17.92
#